data_AF-A0AAE0HUX1-F1
#
_entry.id   AF-A0AAE0HUX1-F1
#
_cell.length_a   1.000
_cell.length_b   1.000
_cell.length_c   1.000
_cell.angle_alpha   90.00
_cell.angle_beta   90.00
_cell.angle_gamma   90.00
#
_symmetry.space_group_name_H-M   'P 1'
#
loop_
_entity.id
_entity.type
_entity.pdbx_description
1 polymer ?
#
loop_
_entity_poly.entity_id
_entity_poly.type
_entity_poly.pdbx_seq_one_letter_code
_entity_poly.pdbx_strand_id
1 'polypeptide(L)'
;MVSSDSLTGCANYHARIRFDDAGIQTWLLRVPRVTGFAVSFPVPLAEYLIRSEYATLILLETPAVPAPRAFSFGIPSQGADHGVGVCFLLMEELPGKPWDGRGDPAKIWSGLAGIYAELGKHPFSKAGSLSVERIDDPPLVSAVASDRFVCLDPYDPFDSAATYYARLGRALYPQFPANAYLVYLFLRDGASATILFDDSSDNNEFFLRHVDDKGDHLLVDGDCNITGIIDW
;
A
#
# COMPACT_ATOMS: atom_id res chain seq x y z
N MET A 1 8.13 -20.44 -12.60
CA MET A 1 9.45 -19.94 -13.02
C MET A 1 9.22 -18.59 -13.70
N VAL A 2 9.39 -17.50 -12.94
CA VAL A 2 9.21 -16.14 -13.45
C VAL A 2 10.60 -15.67 -13.88
N SER A 3 10.74 -15.31 -15.15
CA SER A 3 11.98 -14.78 -15.73
C SER A 3 12.41 -13.51 -14.98
N SER A 4 13.72 -13.32 -14.80
CA SER A 4 14.34 -12.16 -14.13
C SER A 4 14.07 -10.80 -14.79
N ASP A 5 13.33 -10.76 -15.91
CA ASP A 5 12.91 -9.55 -16.64
C ASP A 5 11.38 -9.32 -16.61
N SER A 6 10.65 -10.05 -15.78
CA SER A 6 9.19 -9.98 -15.73
C SER A 6 8.68 -8.71 -15.04
N LEU A 7 8.44 -7.63 -15.80
CA LEU A 7 7.77 -6.40 -15.33
C LEU A 7 6.26 -6.58 -15.04
N THR A 8 5.77 -7.81 -15.13
CA THR A 8 4.38 -8.19 -14.90
C THR A 8 4.20 -8.70 -13.47
N GLY A 9 3.66 -7.84 -12.60
CA GLY A 9 3.24 -8.21 -11.25
C GLY A 9 1.87 -8.90 -11.24
N CYS A 10 1.43 -9.38 -10.06
CA CYS A 10 0.12 -10.04 -9.90
C CYS A 10 -1.05 -9.07 -10.18
N ALA A 11 -0.95 -7.83 -9.67
CA ALA A 11 -2.00 -6.82 -9.74
C ALA A 11 -1.76 -5.73 -10.78
N ASN A 12 -0.53 -5.54 -11.27
CA ASN A 12 -0.16 -4.40 -12.12
C ASN A 12 0.68 -4.82 -13.34
N TYR A 13 0.56 -4.06 -14.42
CA TYR A 13 1.54 -4.00 -15.50
C TYR A 13 2.50 -2.84 -15.23
N HIS A 14 3.80 -3.06 -15.46
CA HIS A 14 4.79 -2.00 -15.37
C HIS A 14 5.47 -1.82 -16.73
N ALA A 15 5.64 -0.57 -17.14
CA ALA A 15 6.47 -0.19 -18.28
C ALA A 15 7.56 0.77 -17.82
N ARG A 16 8.81 0.49 -18.20
CA ARG A 16 9.93 1.41 -17.93
C ARG A 16 9.95 2.52 -18.97
N ILE A 17 10.10 3.74 -18.51
CA ILE A 17 10.29 4.93 -19.34
C ILE A 17 11.72 5.42 -19.10
N ARG A 18 12.49 5.52 -20.17
CA ARG A 18 13.84 6.06 -20.17
C ARG A 18 13.87 7.28 -21.07
N PHE A 19 14.46 8.36 -20.57
CA PHE A 19 14.63 9.59 -21.31
C PHE A 19 16.04 9.66 -21.93
N ASP A 20 16.16 10.32 -23.08
CA ASP A 20 17.40 10.38 -23.87
C ASP A 20 18.48 11.29 -23.26
N ASP A 21 18.12 12.10 -22.25
CA ASP A 21 19.02 12.93 -21.48
C ASP A 21 19.83 12.07 -20.48
N ALA A 22 20.95 11.54 -20.97
CA ALA A 22 22.10 11.06 -20.18
C ALA A 22 21.78 10.39 -18.82
N GLY A 23 20.89 9.40 -18.81
CA GLY A 23 21.13 8.10 -18.18
C GLY A 23 21.23 8.00 -16.65
N ILE A 24 20.35 8.61 -15.85
CA ILE A 24 20.31 8.33 -14.40
C ILE A 24 18.93 7.92 -13.88
N GLN A 25 17.83 8.49 -14.37
CA GLN A 25 16.49 8.20 -13.83
C GLN A 25 15.67 7.37 -14.81
N THR A 26 15.27 6.17 -14.38
CA THR A 26 14.24 5.40 -15.07
C THR A 26 12.93 5.61 -14.31
N TRP A 27 11.85 5.89 -15.05
CA TRP A 27 10.52 5.99 -14.47
C TRP A 27 9.76 4.69 -14.72
N LEU A 28 8.82 4.39 -13.85
CA LEU A 28 7.84 3.33 -14.00
C LEU A 28 6.47 3.94 -14.29
N LEU A 29 5.85 3.47 -15.37
CA LEU A 29 4.42 3.57 -15.58
C LEU A 29 3.77 2.28 -15.05
N ARG A 30 2.99 2.41 -13.98
CA ARG A 30 2.26 1.31 -13.34
C ARG A 30 0.78 1.40 -13.72
N VAL A 31 0.23 0.31 -14.24
CA VAL A 31 -1.16 0.21 -14.72
C VAL A 31 -1.86 -0.95 -14.00
N PRO A 32 -2.93 -0.70 -13.22
CA PRO A 32 -3.71 -1.76 -12.60
C PRO A 32 -4.34 -2.73 -13.60
N ARG A 33 -4.32 -4.01 -13.25
CA ARG A 33 -5.01 -5.05 -14.02
C ARG A 33 -6.49 -5.02 -13.67
N VAL A 34 -7.27 -4.34 -14.51
CA VAL A 34 -8.73 -4.32 -14.42
C VAL A 34 -9.38 -5.58 -15.03
N THR A 35 -8.63 -6.39 -15.78
CA THR A 35 -9.07 -7.68 -16.36
C THR A 35 -7.99 -8.75 -16.16
N GLY A 36 -8.29 -9.84 -15.43
CA GLY A 36 -7.31 -10.90 -15.15
C GLY A 36 -7.84 -12.08 -14.33
N PHE A 37 -7.19 -13.25 -14.47
CA PHE A 37 -7.60 -14.54 -13.87
C PHE A 37 -7.39 -14.62 -12.34
N ALA A 38 -6.57 -13.75 -11.75
CA ALA A 38 -6.22 -13.79 -10.33
C ALA A 38 -6.89 -12.67 -9.50
N VAL A 39 -7.01 -11.46 -10.06
CA VAL A 39 -7.73 -10.31 -9.49
C VAL A 39 -8.31 -9.49 -10.64
N SER A 40 -9.62 -9.27 -10.63
CA SER A 40 -10.31 -8.36 -11.55
C SER A 40 -10.93 -7.26 -10.71
N PHE A 41 -10.27 -6.10 -10.63
CA PHE A 41 -10.80 -4.99 -9.85
C PHE A 41 -11.90 -4.26 -10.62
N PRO A 42 -13.01 -3.89 -9.96
CA PRO A 42 -13.92 -2.89 -10.49
C PRO A 42 -13.15 -1.61 -10.83
N VAL A 43 -13.48 -0.97 -11.96
CA VAL A 43 -12.79 0.27 -12.40
C VAL A 43 -12.76 1.35 -11.30
N PRO A 44 -13.86 1.65 -10.58
CA PRO A 44 -13.83 2.65 -9.51
C PRO A 44 -12.84 2.31 -8.39
N LEU A 45 -12.66 1.02 -8.08
CA LEU A 45 -11.69 0.57 -7.10
C LEU A 45 -10.26 0.77 -7.62
N ALA A 46 -9.99 0.41 -8.87
CA ALA A 46 -8.67 0.63 -9.48
C ALA A 46 -8.30 2.13 -9.50
N GLU A 47 -9.25 3.00 -9.82
CA GLU A 47 -9.08 4.46 -9.78
C GLU A 47 -8.82 4.96 -8.35
N TYR A 48 -9.50 4.39 -7.35
CA TYR A 48 -9.26 4.71 -5.95
C TYR A 48 -7.88 4.27 -5.47
N LEU A 49 -7.46 3.04 -5.80
CA LEU A 49 -6.15 2.50 -5.44
C LEU A 49 -5.01 3.34 -6.00
N ILE A 50 -5.11 3.78 -7.26
CA ILE A 50 -4.09 4.65 -7.88
C ILE A 50 -3.96 5.99 -7.13
N ARG A 51 -5.09 6.63 -6.80
CA ARG A 51 -5.09 7.88 -6.04
C ARG A 51 -4.54 7.68 -4.63
N SER A 52 -4.85 6.53 -4.02
CA SER A 52 -4.37 6.18 -2.69
C SER A 52 -2.86 5.93 -2.65
N GLU A 53 -2.34 5.17 -3.61
CA GLU A 53 -0.90 4.92 -3.74
C GLU A 53 -0.17 6.23 -4.03
N TYR A 54 -0.66 7.06 -4.96
CA TYR A 54 -0.09 8.38 -5.24
C TYR A 54 -0.04 9.25 -3.98
N ALA A 55 -1.16 9.40 -3.27
CA ALA A 55 -1.24 10.21 -2.05
C ALA A 55 -0.27 9.74 -0.97
N THR A 56 -0.10 8.43 -0.84
CA THR A 56 0.85 7.82 0.08
C THR A 56 2.29 8.14 -0.30
N LEU A 57 2.65 8.02 -1.57
CA LEU A 57 4.00 8.37 -2.04
C LEU A 57 4.32 9.85 -1.90
N ILE A 58 3.33 10.75 -2.09
CA ILE A 58 3.50 12.19 -1.82
C ILE A 58 3.82 12.45 -0.35
N LEU A 59 3.14 11.77 0.59
CA LEU A 59 3.46 11.89 2.01
C LEU A 59 4.86 11.35 2.33
N LEU A 60 5.26 10.27 1.65
CA LEU A 60 6.53 9.57 1.88
C LEU A 60 7.74 10.19 1.17
N GLU A 61 7.56 11.26 0.39
CA GLU A 61 8.65 11.99 -0.28
C GLU A 61 9.52 12.76 0.73
N THR A 62 10.17 12.00 1.61
CA THR A 62 11.03 12.46 2.70
C THR A 62 12.37 11.73 2.63
N PRO A 63 13.48 12.32 3.08
CA PRO A 63 14.78 11.64 3.09
C PRO A 63 14.86 10.41 4.02
N ALA A 64 13.89 10.23 4.92
CA ALA A 64 13.95 9.23 5.98
C ALA A 64 13.24 7.92 5.62
N VAL A 65 12.32 7.95 4.64
CA VAL A 65 11.63 6.75 4.16
C VAL A 65 12.03 6.51 2.71
N PRO A 66 12.68 5.38 2.38
CA PRO A 66 13.07 5.08 1.02
C PRO A 66 11.84 4.61 0.21
N ALA A 67 10.99 5.54 -0.21
CA ALA A 67 9.83 5.27 -1.06
C ALA A 67 10.04 5.90 -2.45
N PRO A 68 9.43 5.34 -3.52
CA PRO A 68 9.51 5.93 -4.85
C PRO A 68 8.88 7.32 -4.88
N ARG A 69 9.50 8.25 -5.60
CA ARG A 69 8.84 9.52 -5.91
C ARG A 69 7.68 9.30 -6.88
N ALA A 70 6.51 9.88 -6.58
CA ALA A 70 5.38 9.88 -7.49
C ALA A 70 5.35 11.16 -8.33
N PHE A 71 5.28 11.02 -9.64
CA PHE A 71 5.30 12.15 -10.57
C PHE A 71 3.90 12.58 -11.01
N SER A 72 3.02 11.62 -11.31
CA SER A 72 1.68 11.88 -11.81
C SER A 72 0.81 10.63 -11.74
N PHE A 73 -0.50 10.78 -11.87
CA PHE A 73 -1.43 9.68 -12.06
C PHE A 73 -2.51 10.06 -13.07
N GLY A 74 -3.13 9.06 -13.71
CA GLY A 74 -4.20 9.24 -14.67
C GLY A 74 -5.45 8.47 -14.29
N ILE A 75 -6.61 9.13 -14.37
CA ILE A 75 -7.94 8.57 -14.06
C ILE A 75 -8.87 8.79 -15.26
N PRO A 76 -9.24 7.72 -15.99
CA PRO A 76 -10.10 7.82 -17.17
C PRO A 76 -11.49 8.39 -16.87
N SER A 77 -12.12 8.01 -15.75
CA SER A 77 -13.44 8.54 -15.39
C SER A 77 -13.48 10.06 -15.17
N GLN A 78 -12.32 10.67 -14.91
CA GLN A 78 -12.15 12.11 -14.73
C GLN A 78 -11.58 12.82 -15.97
N GLY A 79 -11.30 12.08 -17.06
CA GLY A 79 -10.62 12.61 -18.25
C GLY A 79 -9.19 13.10 -17.98
N ALA A 80 -8.57 12.61 -16.91
CA ALA A 80 -7.22 12.98 -16.47
C ALA A 80 -6.15 11.97 -16.92
N ASP A 81 -6.51 11.03 -17.78
CA ASP A 81 -5.62 9.98 -18.30
C ASP A 81 -4.80 10.43 -19.51
N HIS A 82 -4.92 11.69 -19.95
CA HIS A 82 -4.18 12.27 -21.07
C HIS A 82 -4.30 11.46 -22.38
N GLY A 83 -5.43 10.75 -22.58
CA GLY A 83 -5.69 9.94 -23.77
C GLY A 83 -5.02 8.56 -23.76
N VAL A 84 -4.45 8.13 -22.63
CA VAL A 84 -3.88 6.78 -22.45
C VAL A 84 -4.98 5.72 -22.43
N GLY A 85 -6.18 6.06 -21.96
CA GLY A 85 -7.38 5.21 -21.94
C GLY A 85 -7.44 4.22 -20.77
N VAL A 86 -6.47 4.25 -19.84
CA VAL A 86 -6.42 3.40 -18.65
C VAL A 86 -5.93 4.18 -17.42
N CYS A 87 -6.20 3.66 -16.23
CA CYS A 87 -5.65 4.21 -15.00
C CYS A 87 -4.14 3.97 -14.96
N PHE A 88 -3.37 4.94 -14.49
CA PHE A 88 -1.93 4.74 -14.30
C PHE A 88 -1.37 5.57 -13.15
N LEU A 89 -0.22 5.12 -12.62
CA LEU A 89 0.68 5.87 -11.75
C LEU A 89 2.03 5.98 -12.44
N LEU A 90 2.59 7.18 -12.47
CA LEU A 90 3.92 7.48 -12.99
C LEU A 90 4.83 7.78 -11.81
N MET A 91 5.90 7.03 -11.65
CA MET A 91 6.74 7.05 -10.45
C MET A 91 8.21 6.72 -10.75
N GLU A 92 9.09 6.92 -9.79
CA GLU A 92 10.50 6.54 -9.86
C GLU A 92 10.71 5.02 -9.84
N GLU A 93 11.68 4.52 -10.62
CA GLU A 93 12.22 3.16 -10.42
C GLU A 93 13.33 3.21 -9.35
N LEU A 94 13.06 2.63 -8.18
CA LEU A 94 14.06 2.52 -7.12
C LEU A 94 15.14 1.46 -7.43
N PRO A 95 16.39 1.65 -6.96
CA PRO A 95 17.45 0.67 -7.10
C PRO A 95 17.30 -0.50 -6.11
N GLY A 96 18.06 -1.57 -6.35
CA GLY A 96 18.10 -2.75 -5.49
C GLY A 96 17.31 -3.93 -6.07
N LYS A 97 17.16 -4.98 -5.27
CA LYS A 97 16.39 -6.17 -5.61
C LYS A 97 15.41 -6.52 -4.50
N PRO A 98 14.22 -7.07 -4.82
CA PRO A 98 13.32 -7.62 -3.81
C PRO A 98 14.07 -8.57 -2.88
N TRP A 99 13.90 -8.37 -1.57
CA TRP A 99 14.54 -9.21 -0.58
C TRP A 99 13.92 -10.61 -0.60
N ASP A 100 14.75 -11.63 -0.77
CA ASP A 100 14.35 -13.03 -0.86
C ASP A 100 14.45 -13.78 0.49
N GLY A 101 14.66 -13.04 1.59
CA GLY A 101 14.86 -13.58 2.93
C GLY A 101 16.30 -14.02 3.24
N ARG A 102 17.24 -13.93 2.30
CA ARG A 102 18.65 -14.31 2.51
C ARG A 102 19.51 -13.11 2.95
N GLY A 103 20.77 -13.38 3.28
CA GLY A 103 21.75 -12.36 3.69
C GLY A 103 21.75 -12.12 5.19
N ASP A 104 21.56 -10.87 5.61
CA ASP A 104 21.51 -10.44 7.00
C ASP A 104 20.09 -9.93 7.37
N PRO A 105 19.17 -10.83 7.77
CA PRO A 105 17.83 -10.44 8.20
C PRO A 105 17.83 -9.49 9.40
N ALA A 106 18.79 -9.61 10.31
CA ALA A 106 18.82 -8.78 11.52
C ALA A 106 19.05 -7.31 11.17
N LYS A 107 19.97 -7.05 10.23
CA LYS A 107 20.20 -5.70 9.70
C LYS A 107 18.97 -5.14 9.00
N ILE A 108 18.29 -5.94 8.17
CA ILE A 108 17.09 -5.52 7.46
C ILE A 108 15.95 -5.19 8.43
N TRP A 109 15.69 -6.06 9.41
CA TRP A 109 14.66 -5.81 10.43
C TRP A 109 14.98 -4.59 11.28
N SER A 110 16.25 -4.36 11.62
CA SER A 110 16.66 -3.16 12.33
C SER A 110 16.44 -1.89 11.49
N GLY A 111 16.73 -1.93 10.19
CA GLY A 111 16.46 -0.82 9.27
C GLY A 111 14.97 -0.53 9.14
N LEU A 112 14.16 -1.58 8.95
CA LEU A 112 12.70 -1.47 8.85
C LEU A 112 12.07 -0.92 10.14
N ALA A 113 12.55 -1.35 11.31
CA ALA A 113 12.11 -0.80 12.59
C ALA A 113 12.41 0.70 12.72
N GLY A 114 13.58 1.14 12.22
CA GLY A 114 13.93 2.56 12.16
C GLY A 114 12.98 3.37 11.27
N ILE A 115 12.60 2.82 10.11
CA ILE A 115 11.64 3.45 9.20
C ILE A 115 10.25 3.55 9.86
N TYR A 116 9.76 2.49 10.50
CA TYR A 116 8.48 2.55 11.20
C TYR A 116 8.49 3.50 12.41
N ALA A 117 9.61 3.60 13.11
CA ALA A 117 9.77 4.60 14.17
C ALA A 117 9.70 6.03 13.62
N GLU A 118 10.19 6.28 12.40
CA GLU A 118 10.02 7.57 11.73
C GLU A 118 8.56 7.83 11.35
N LEU A 119 7.90 6.86 10.72
CA LEU A 119 6.48 6.98 10.35
C LEU A 119 5.59 7.26 11.58
N GLY A 120 5.91 6.65 12.72
CA GLY A 120 5.23 6.88 14.00
C GLY A 120 5.32 8.31 14.54
N LYS A 121 6.23 9.16 14.02
CA LYS A 121 6.33 10.58 14.39
C LYS A 121 5.28 11.45 13.71
N HIS A 122 4.55 10.91 12.74
CA HIS A 122 3.56 11.63 11.94
C HIS A 122 2.17 11.01 12.13
N PRO A 123 1.53 11.20 13.30
CA PRO A 123 0.25 10.59 13.59
C PRO A 123 -0.91 11.26 12.84
N PHE A 124 -1.97 10.47 12.65
CA PHE A 124 -3.28 10.83 12.12
C PHE A 124 -4.33 10.60 13.19
N SER A 125 -5.42 11.35 13.14
CA SER A 125 -6.55 11.19 14.06
C SER A 125 -7.52 10.07 13.68
N LYS A 126 -7.36 9.47 12.49
CA LYS A 126 -8.23 8.40 11.99
C LYS A 126 -7.43 7.32 11.27
N ALA A 127 -7.93 6.09 11.33
CA ALA A 127 -7.46 4.97 10.53
C ALA A 127 -8.16 4.96 9.17
N GLY A 128 -7.40 5.09 8.08
CA GLY A 128 -7.91 5.11 6.72
C GLY A 128 -6.76 4.96 5.72
N SER A 129 -7.09 5.02 4.42
CA SER A 129 -6.06 5.19 3.40
C SER A 129 -5.91 6.67 3.06
N LEU A 130 -4.71 7.08 2.67
CA LEU A 130 -4.51 8.42 2.13
C LEU A 130 -5.14 8.48 0.74
N SER A 131 -5.68 9.61 0.34
CA SER A 131 -6.18 9.81 -1.01
C SER A 131 -6.14 11.29 -1.38
N VAL A 132 -6.18 11.54 -2.69
CA VAL A 132 -6.29 12.86 -3.31
C VAL A 132 -7.35 12.80 -4.41
N GLU A 133 -7.94 13.94 -4.76
CA GLU A 133 -8.83 14.01 -5.92
C GLU A 133 -8.06 14.40 -7.17
N ARG A 134 -7.07 15.30 -7.05
CA ARG A 134 -6.27 15.81 -8.15
C ARG A 134 -4.78 15.81 -7.80
N ILE A 135 -3.96 15.92 -8.83
CA ILE A 135 -2.55 16.26 -8.68
C ILE A 135 -2.47 17.62 -7.96
N ASP A 136 -1.50 17.76 -7.06
CA ASP A 136 -1.25 18.91 -6.17
C ASP A 136 -2.22 19.09 -4.99
N ASP A 137 -3.27 18.26 -4.88
CA ASP A 137 -4.09 18.25 -3.65
C ASP A 137 -3.27 17.68 -2.48
N PRO A 138 -3.39 18.24 -1.26
CA PRO A 138 -2.75 17.65 -0.10
C PRO A 138 -3.37 16.27 0.21
N PRO A 139 -2.57 15.23 0.51
CA PRO A 139 -3.07 13.93 0.94
C PRO A 139 -3.98 14.05 2.18
N LEU A 140 -5.14 13.40 2.14
CA LEU A 140 -6.08 13.34 3.26
C LEU A 140 -6.42 11.89 3.62
N VAL A 141 -6.65 11.64 4.90
CA VAL A 141 -7.18 10.35 5.35
C VAL A 141 -8.60 10.18 4.84
N SER A 142 -8.82 9.11 4.09
CA SER A 142 -10.04 8.76 3.37
C SER A 142 -10.40 7.31 3.68
N ALA A 143 -11.34 6.77 2.89
CA ALA A 143 -11.78 5.40 3.02
C ALA A 143 -10.62 4.39 3.00
N VAL A 144 -10.75 3.27 3.70
CA VAL A 144 -9.75 2.20 3.63
C VAL A 144 -9.79 1.57 2.24
N ALA A 145 -8.74 1.79 1.45
CA ALA A 145 -8.62 1.37 0.06
C ALA A 145 -8.55 -0.15 -0.09
N SER A 146 -7.85 -0.79 0.84
CA SER A 146 -7.50 -2.20 0.75
C SER A 146 -7.18 -2.75 2.14
N ASP A 147 -7.54 -4.00 2.39
CA ASP A 147 -6.82 -4.84 3.35
C ASP A 147 -5.78 -5.68 2.61
N ARG A 148 -5.06 -6.58 3.30
CA ARG A 148 -4.04 -7.46 2.69
C ARG A 148 -4.56 -8.28 1.50
N PHE A 149 -5.86 -8.51 1.40
CA PHE A 149 -6.51 -9.33 0.36
C PHE A 149 -7.32 -8.51 -0.64
N VAL A 150 -7.18 -7.19 -0.60
CA VAL A 150 -7.94 -6.19 -1.35
C VAL A 150 -9.41 -6.11 -0.95
N CYS A 151 -9.79 -4.94 -0.45
CA CYS A 151 -11.18 -4.66 -0.16
C CYS A 151 -11.91 -4.36 -1.46
N LEU A 152 -13.01 -5.06 -1.73
CA LEU A 152 -13.80 -4.81 -2.94
C LEU A 152 -14.54 -3.47 -2.90
N ASP A 153 -14.83 -2.95 -1.70
CA ASP A 153 -15.52 -1.68 -1.47
C ASP A 153 -14.81 -0.87 -0.36
N PRO A 154 -14.27 0.33 -0.66
CA PRO A 154 -13.68 1.17 0.36
C PRO A 154 -14.66 1.54 1.48
N TYR A 155 -14.18 1.58 2.72
CA TYR A 155 -14.99 1.95 3.89
C TYR A 155 -14.55 3.27 4.48
N ASP A 156 -15.48 4.08 4.98
CA ASP A 156 -15.17 5.32 5.69
C ASP A 156 -14.05 5.13 6.73
N PRO A 157 -13.21 6.16 6.94
CA PRO A 157 -12.14 6.09 7.93
C PRO A 157 -12.70 5.90 9.34
N PHE A 158 -11.91 5.23 10.17
CA PHE A 158 -12.28 4.79 11.50
C PHE A 158 -11.73 5.74 12.56
N ASP A 159 -12.56 6.08 13.55
CA ASP A 159 -12.18 6.95 14.66
C ASP A 159 -11.44 6.21 15.78
N SER A 160 -11.47 4.86 15.79
CA SER A 160 -10.82 4.05 16.81
C SER A 160 -10.26 2.75 16.25
N ALA A 161 -9.18 2.25 16.87
CA ALA A 161 -8.60 0.96 16.49
C ALA A 161 -9.62 -0.17 16.66
N ALA A 162 -10.44 -0.13 17.71
CA ALA A 162 -11.50 -1.11 17.93
C ALA A 162 -12.48 -1.23 16.75
N THR A 163 -12.94 -0.10 16.19
CA THR A 163 -13.85 -0.11 15.03
C THR A 163 -13.15 -0.56 13.75
N TYR A 164 -11.89 -0.18 13.54
CA TYR A 164 -11.06 -0.63 12.42
C TYR A 164 -10.87 -2.15 12.42
N TYR A 165 -10.41 -2.74 13.54
CA TYR A 165 -10.16 -4.19 13.62
C TYR A 165 -11.44 -5.02 13.64
N ALA A 166 -12.52 -4.54 14.26
CA ALA A 166 -13.83 -5.20 14.17
C ALA A 166 -14.31 -5.32 12.72
N ARG A 167 -13.90 -4.39 11.84
CA ARG A 167 -14.24 -4.46 10.41
C ARG A 167 -13.38 -5.47 9.66
N LEU A 168 -12.07 -5.50 9.90
CA LEU A 168 -11.12 -6.42 9.24
C LEU A 168 -11.46 -7.90 9.47
N GLY A 169 -11.96 -8.25 10.66
CA GLY A 169 -12.37 -9.63 10.97
C GLY A 169 -13.51 -10.17 10.09
N ARG A 170 -14.16 -9.34 9.29
CA ARG A 170 -15.30 -9.73 8.43
C ARG A 170 -14.91 -10.33 7.08
N ALA A 171 -13.63 -10.59 6.81
CA ALA A 171 -13.21 -11.27 5.58
C ALA A 171 -13.87 -12.67 5.50
N LEU A 172 -14.87 -12.80 4.61
CA LEU A 172 -15.70 -14.00 4.48
C LEU A 172 -14.93 -15.06 3.68
N TYR A 173 -14.75 -16.26 4.25
CA TYR A 173 -14.39 -17.45 3.47
C TYR A 173 -15.69 -18.09 2.94
N PRO A 174 -16.09 -17.84 1.68
CA PRO A 174 -17.38 -18.28 1.15
C PRO A 174 -17.53 -19.81 1.11
N GLN A 175 -16.41 -20.54 1.13
CA GLN A 175 -16.40 -22.00 1.17
C GLN A 175 -16.73 -22.56 2.58
N PHE A 176 -16.56 -21.76 3.63
CA PHE A 176 -16.80 -22.14 5.02
C PHE A 176 -17.51 -21.01 5.80
N PRO A 177 -18.69 -20.55 5.37
CA PRO A 177 -19.29 -19.31 5.87
C PRO A 177 -19.62 -19.40 7.37
N ALA A 178 -20.06 -20.57 7.86
CA ALA A 178 -20.35 -20.76 9.28
C ALA A 178 -19.08 -20.72 10.14
N ASN A 179 -17.99 -21.37 9.71
CA ASN A 179 -16.72 -21.37 10.45
C ASN A 179 -16.07 -19.98 10.41
N ALA A 180 -16.07 -19.32 9.25
CA ALA A 180 -15.59 -17.94 9.12
C ALA A 180 -16.38 -17.00 10.04
N TYR A 181 -17.70 -17.18 10.13
CA TYR A 181 -18.54 -16.41 11.03
C TYR A 181 -18.23 -16.69 12.51
N LEU A 182 -18.02 -17.94 12.90
CA LEU A 182 -17.64 -18.30 14.27
C LEU A 182 -16.26 -17.77 14.65
N VAL A 183 -15.28 -17.82 13.73
CA VAL A 183 -13.95 -17.23 13.91
C VAL A 183 -14.06 -15.72 14.05
N TYR A 184 -14.87 -15.06 13.22
CA TYR A 184 -15.17 -13.64 13.36
C TYR A 184 -15.77 -13.32 14.72
N LEU A 185 -16.77 -14.07 15.18
CA LEU A 185 -17.38 -13.88 16.50
C LEU A 185 -16.36 -14.08 17.61
N PHE A 186 -15.55 -15.14 17.55
CA PHE A 186 -14.49 -15.38 18.52
C PHE A 186 -13.46 -14.24 18.58
N LEU A 187 -13.01 -13.75 17.41
CA LEU A 187 -12.06 -12.63 17.33
C LEU A 187 -12.69 -11.33 17.81
N ARG A 188 -13.96 -11.05 17.46
CA ARG A 188 -14.69 -9.86 17.90
C ARG A 188 -14.93 -9.88 19.41
N ASP A 189 -15.36 -11.01 19.94
CA ASP A 189 -15.66 -11.16 21.36
C ASP A 189 -14.36 -11.14 22.18
N GLY A 190 -13.26 -11.71 21.66
CA GLY A 190 -11.91 -11.60 22.24
C GLY A 190 -11.32 -10.18 22.18
N ALA A 191 -11.50 -9.48 21.05
CA ALA A 191 -11.13 -8.07 20.89
C ALA A 191 -11.88 -7.16 21.87
N SER A 192 -13.10 -7.54 22.25
CA SER A 192 -13.92 -6.83 23.23
C SER A 192 -13.59 -7.19 24.68
N ALA A 193 -12.99 -8.37 24.92
CA ALA A 193 -12.83 -8.93 26.27
C ALA A 193 -11.45 -8.72 26.89
N THR A 194 -10.36 -8.62 26.12
CA THR A 194 -9.02 -8.58 26.73
C THR A 194 -7.93 -8.06 25.77
N ILE A 195 -7.17 -7.04 26.20
CA ILE A 195 -5.75 -6.75 25.85
C ILE A 195 -5.42 -6.09 24.49
N LEU A 196 -6.24 -6.17 23.45
CA LEU A 196 -5.86 -5.55 22.15
C LEU A 196 -6.05 -4.03 22.07
N PHE A 197 -6.89 -3.47 22.93
CA PHE A 197 -7.17 -2.03 23.04
C PHE A 197 -7.06 -1.65 24.50
N ASP A 198 -5.84 -1.40 24.97
CA ASP A 198 -5.68 -0.64 26.19
C ASP A 198 -6.06 0.82 25.86
N ASP A 199 -7.37 1.08 25.89
CA ASP A 199 -7.99 2.40 25.65
C ASP A 199 -7.61 3.43 26.74
N SER A 200 -6.68 3.08 27.65
CA SER A 200 -6.15 3.97 28.68
C SER A 200 -5.10 4.96 28.15
N SER A 201 -4.63 4.80 26.91
CA SER A 201 -3.94 5.87 26.21
C SER A 201 -4.96 6.74 25.47
N ASP A 202 -5.29 7.91 26.02
CA ASP A 202 -6.19 8.93 25.45
C ASP A 202 -5.80 9.43 24.03
N ASN A 203 -4.71 8.93 23.43
CA ASN A 203 -4.31 9.26 22.08
C ASN A 203 -4.79 8.16 21.10
N ASN A 204 -5.98 8.36 20.52
CA ASN A 204 -6.42 7.70 19.27
C ASN A 204 -5.57 8.18 18.08
N GLU A 205 -4.26 7.98 18.16
CA GLU A 205 -3.30 8.33 17.13
C GLU A 205 -2.99 7.10 16.28
N PHE A 206 -3.14 7.25 14.96
CA PHE A 206 -2.80 6.26 13.95
C PHE A 206 -1.56 6.72 13.21
N PHE A 207 -0.78 5.82 12.64
CA PHE A 207 0.34 6.20 11.79
C PHE A 207 0.34 5.35 10.52
N LEU A 208 1.05 5.82 9.50
CA LEU A 208 1.12 5.12 8.22
C LEU A 208 1.82 3.76 8.40
N ARG A 209 1.20 2.69 7.90
CA ARG A 209 1.76 1.34 7.92
C ARG A 209 1.53 0.65 6.59
N HIS A 210 2.55 -0.10 6.14
CA HIS A 210 2.44 -0.93 4.96
C HIS A 210 1.54 -2.15 5.23
N VAL A 211 0.45 -2.30 4.49
CA VAL A 211 -0.56 -3.35 4.74
C VAL A 211 -0.17 -4.72 4.18
N ASP A 212 0.74 -4.76 3.21
CA ASP A 212 1.29 -6.00 2.62
C ASP A 212 2.71 -6.31 3.10
N ASP A 213 3.01 -6.05 4.39
CA ASP A 213 4.33 -6.26 4.99
C ASP A 213 4.67 -7.77 5.12
N LYS A 214 5.16 -8.36 4.03
CA LYS A 214 5.60 -9.77 3.94
C LYS A 214 7.08 -9.94 3.57
N GLY A 215 7.79 -8.83 3.39
CA GLY A 215 9.21 -8.74 3.09
C GLY A 215 9.59 -8.60 1.60
N ASP A 216 8.80 -9.10 0.65
CA ASP A 216 9.13 -9.04 -0.80
C ASP A 216 8.98 -7.64 -1.41
N HIS A 217 8.23 -6.76 -0.76
CA HIS A 217 8.11 -5.32 -1.03
C HIS A 217 9.35 -4.49 -0.60
N LEU A 218 10.33 -5.10 0.09
CA LEU A 218 11.58 -4.45 0.48
C LEU A 218 12.63 -4.66 -0.63
N LEU A 219 13.17 -3.57 -1.17
CA LEU A 219 14.33 -3.58 -2.04
C LEU A 219 15.60 -3.45 -1.22
N VAL A 220 16.59 -4.29 -1.51
CA VAL A 220 17.88 -4.30 -0.81
C VAL A 220 19.06 -4.26 -1.79
N ASP A 221 20.17 -3.68 -1.34
CA ASP A 221 21.47 -3.74 -2.02
C ASP A 221 22.28 -4.99 -1.63
N GLY A 222 23.50 -5.10 -2.18
CA GLY A 222 24.41 -6.21 -1.90
C GLY A 222 24.89 -6.31 -0.45
N ASP A 223 24.76 -5.22 0.31
CA ASP A 223 25.19 -5.13 1.72
C ASP A 223 23.99 -5.26 2.68
N CYS A 224 22.82 -5.67 2.19
CA CYS A 224 21.57 -5.77 2.95
C CYS A 224 21.12 -4.44 3.57
N ASN A 225 21.40 -3.29 2.92
CA ASN A 225 20.73 -2.04 3.23
C ASN A 225 19.39 -1.97 2.47
N ILE A 226 18.34 -1.46 3.12
CA ILE A 226 17.06 -1.18 2.46
C ILE A 226 17.26 0.02 1.54
N THR A 227 17.07 -0.19 0.23
CA THR A 227 17.15 0.85 -0.80
C THR A 227 15.79 1.35 -1.25
N GLY A 228 14.72 0.61 -0.90
CA GLY A 228 13.37 0.95 -1.29
C GLY A 228 12.30 0.14 -0.57
N ILE A 229 11.13 0.75 -0.37
CA ILE A 229 9.88 0.09 0.00
C ILE A 229 8.89 0.44 -1.11
N ILE A 230 8.39 -0.58 -1.81
CA ILE A 230 7.49 -0.44 -2.94
C ILE A 230 6.11 -1.05 -2.61
N ASP A 231 5.13 -0.91 -3.50
CA ASP A 231 3.79 -1.51 -3.36
C ASP A 231 2.96 -1.01 -2.16
N TRP A 232 3.04 0.30 -1.90
CA TRP A 232 2.27 1.02 -0.87
C TRP A 232 0.75 1.03 -1.10
#